data_AF-A0AAI9ZT88-F1
#
_entry.id   AF-A0AAI9ZT88-F1
#
_cell.length_a   1.000
_cell.length_b   1.000
_cell.length_c   1.000
_cell.angle_alpha   90.00
_cell.angle_beta   90.00
_cell.angle_gamma   90.00
#
_symmetry.space_group_name_H-M   'P 1'
#
loop_
_entity.id
_entity.type
_entity.pdbx_description
1 polymer ?
#
loop_
_entity_poly.entity_id
_entity_poly.type
_entity_poly.pdbx_seq_one_letter_code
_entity_poly.pdbx_strand_id
1 'polypeptide(L)'
;METDYLVKGCYCERMMEENVPDPDVTGWGIISSFCFSIIMNMIAIIVAYATKALPENRYNPIDDIIHSRGSSSPDREQRIKAFESFMLSLSDQQLVTGMALMLATILIFAGVNDLDETFSVYSFQIATRLGYFSCITHLCSLTVLWDYFDKHKRLRLFRTILMVAFLAMMIGCMTISDSVTFRFNRHVSVKCARKHFKLIDRERPNYVFFSDEIIIIFNLSVLTYILISGYVQRLLQLYCPSARYENDFWQRRSIQAFFGPESAAKFRILASAENKRLADVRSSFLWEIVWLLFYFTFGTANLLEFFNDANLKLGAIKPNFGQLVPLFLLALPLITALEAYSTATAYNGVPPQDLEDAISLHTLETNASDRRDLLPTSHASGSQPLGQAPGNQSPSEVPTVPPMEEPDQLPQASETSASLLLLLLVPYAAGLMLWALIFADVIPHSFFLSIAAWVVAFLIEVASFRSWFTIVLTSICEVVREWYLAMSRIFDCCSKHSGHG
;
A
#
# COMPACT_ATOMS: atom_id res chain seq x y z
N MET A 1 -30.18 -18.15 -6.82
CA MET A 1 -29.11 -19.15 -7.05
C MET A 1 -29.25 -20.25 -6.03
N GLU A 2 -29.13 -21.51 -6.43
CA GLU A 2 -29.22 -22.63 -5.49
C GLU A 2 -27.89 -22.75 -4.72
N THR A 3 -27.93 -22.49 -3.41
CA THR A 3 -26.82 -22.68 -2.47
C THR A 3 -26.81 -24.11 -1.93
N ASP A 4 -25.64 -24.56 -1.51
CA ASP A 4 -25.30 -25.86 -0.92
C ASP A 4 -25.62 -27.08 -1.81
N TYR A 5 -25.18 -27.03 -3.07
CA TYR A 5 -25.41 -28.13 -4.01
C TYR A 5 -24.72 -29.44 -3.60
N LEU A 6 -23.60 -29.39 -2.85
CA LEU A 6 -22.93 -30.59 -2.33
C LEU A 6 -23.76 -31.30 -1.26
N VAL A 7 -24.51 -30.54 -0.45
CA VAL A 7 -25.45 -31.10 0.53
C VAL A 7 -26.63 -31.74 -0.20
N LYS A 8 -27.19 -31.05 -1.19
CA LYS A 8 -28.31 -31.58 -1.99
C LYS A 8 -27.95 -32.85 -2.75
N GLY A 9 -26.72 -32.91 -3.28
CA GLY A 9 -26.17 -34.09 -3.93
C GLY A 9 -25.77 -35.21 -2.98
N CYS A 10 -26.01 -35.08 -1.66
CA CYS A 10 -25.61 -36.05 -0.63
C CYS A 10 -24.11 -36.34 -0.58
N TYR A 11 -23.26 -35.41 -1.04
CA TYR A 11 -21.79 -35.54 -0.97
C TYR A 11 -21.23 -35.05 0.35
N CYS A 12 -21.84 -34.01 0.94
CA CYS A 12 -21.43 -33.41 2.20
C CYS A 12 -22.59 -33.36 3.20
N GLU A 13 -22.24 -33.48 4.48
CA GLU A 13 -23.17 -33.19 5.56
C GLU A 13 -23.27 -31.68 5.78
N ARG A 14 -24.48 -31.20 6.07
CA ARG A 14 -24.73 -29.80 6.39
C ARG A 14 -24.33 -29.55 7.84
N MET A 15 -23.52 -28.52 8.07
CA MET A 15 -23.21 -28.06 9.42
C MET A 15 -24.43 -27.42 10.09
N MET A 16 -24.56 -27.61 11.41
CA MET A 16 -25.58 -26.92 12.20
C MET A 16 -25.36 -25.40 12.15
N GLU A 17 -26.46 -24.64 12.07
CA GLU A 17 -26.43 -23.19 11.83
C GLU A 17 -25.59 -22.42 12.87
N GLU A 18 -25.56 -22.89 14.12
CA GLU A 18 -24.75 -22.35 15.21
C GLU A 18 -23.23 -22.58 15.05
N ASN A 19 -22.84 -23.61 14.29
CA ASN A 19 -21.44 -24.00 14.08
C ASN A 19 -20.87 -23.49 12.75
N VAL A 20 -21.70 -22.84 11.92
CA VAL A 20 -21.26 -22.24 10.66
C VAL A 20 -20.36 -21.03 10.92
N PRO A 21 -20.75 -20.02 11.70
CA PRO A 21 -19.86 -18.91 12.02
C PRO A 21 -18.84 -19.31 13.10
N ASP A 22 -17.56 -19.32 12.72
CA ASP A 22 -16.48 -19.50 13.69
C ASP A 22 -16.26 -18.18 14.45
N PRO A 23 -16.42 -18.13 15.78
CA PRO A 23 -16.33 -16.88 16.55
C PRO A 23 -14.93 -16.25 16.54
N ASP A 24 -13.87 -17.01 16.26
CA ASP A 24 -12.48 -16.54 16.25
C ASP A 24 -12.07 -15.97 14.88
N VAL A 25 -12.97 -15.99 13.90
CA VAL A 25 -12.78 -15.38 12.58
C VAL A 25 -13.93 -14.46 12.20
N THR A 26 -15.15 -14.94 12.38
CA THR A 26 -16.41 -14.26 12.02
C THR A 26 -17.03 -13.52 13.20
N GLY A 27 -16.34 -13.49 14.35
CA GLY A 27 -16.75 -12.73 15.50
C GLY A 27 -16.84 -11.24 15.19
N TRP A 28 -17.85 -10.58 15.76
CA TRP A 28 -18.13 -9.16 15.51
C TRP A 28 -16.92 -8.27 15.78
N GLY A 29 -16.16 -8.53 16.85
CA GLY A 29 -15.00 -7.72 17.20
C GLY A 29 -13.86 -7.80 16.20
N ILE A 30 -13.67 -8.97 15.58
CA ILE A 30 -12.65 -9.21 14.55
C ILE A 30 -13.07 -8.50 13.25
N ILE A 31 -14.32 -8.71 12.80
CA ILE A 31 -14.83 -8.03 11.61
C ILE A 31 -14.75 -6.51 11.80
N SER A 32 -15.26 -6.00 12.93
CA SER A 32 -15.24 -4.58 13.26
C SER A 32 -13.82 -4.02 13.32
N SER A 33 -12.82 -4.75 13.85
CA SER A 33 -11.46 -4.23 13.94
C SER A 33 -10.81 -4.05 12.57
N PHE A 34 -11.00 -5.01 11.65
CA PHE A 34 -10.48 -4.92 10.29
C PHE A 34 -11.20 -3.82 9.49
N CYS A 35 -12.53 -3.75 9.57
CA CYS A 35 -13.32 -2.70 8.93
C CYS A 35 -12.93 -1.30 9.44
N PHE A 36 -12.84 -1.12 10.76
CA PHE A 36 -12.48 0.16 11.35
C PHE A 36 -11.06 0.56 10.98
N SER A 37 -10.11 -0.39 10.94
CA SER A 37 -8.74 -0.12 10.50
C SER A 37 -8.69 0.48 9.10
N ILE A 38 -9.36 -0.14 8.12
CA ILE A 38 -9.31 0.36 6.75
C ILE A 38 -10.05 1.70 6.59
N ILE A 39 -11.17 1.89 7.30
CA ILE A 39 -11.90 3.17 7.34
C ILE A 39 -11.01 4.28 7.90
N MET A 40 -10.36 4.03 9.04
CA MET A 40 -9.43 4.99 9.66
C MET A 40 -8.26 5.30 8.73
N ASN A 41 -7.74 4.31 8.00
CA ASN A 41 -6.67 4.50 7.02
C ASN A 41 -7.11 5.43 5.87
N MET A 42 -8.32 5.20 5.33
CA MET A 42 -8.88 6.04 4.26
C MET A 42 -9.12 7.47 4.74
N ILE A 43 -9.74 7.63 5.91
CA ILE A 43 -9.98 8.95 6.50
C ILE A 43 -8.65 9.66 6.76
N ALA A 44 -7.67 8.98 7.34
CA ALA A 44 -6.36 9.56 7.63
C ALA A 44 -5.65 10.05 6.35
N ILE A 45 -5.66 9.26 5.27
CA ILE A 45 -5.07 9.67 3.98
C ILE A 45 -5.80 10.88 3.38
N ILE A 46 -7.13 10.88 3.39
CA ILE A 46 -7.93 12.00 2.86
C ILE A 46 -7.69 13.27 3.68
N VAL A 47 -7.69 13.16 5.01
CA VAL A 47 -7.41 14.28 5.91
C VAL A 47 -5.97 14.77 5.75
N ALA A 48 -4.99 13.87 5.65
CA ALA A 48 -3.60 14.24 5.47
C ALA A 48 -3.37 14.94 4.13
N TYR A 49 -4.02 14.48 3.07
CA TYR A 49 -4.03 15.19 1.79
C TYR A 49 -4.64 16.58 1.94
N ALA A 50 -5.89 16.68 2.41
CA ALA A 50 -6.62 17.95 2.55
C ALA A 50 -5.91 18.99 3.44
N THR A 51 -5.19 18.54 4.46
CA THR A 51 -4.49 19.41 5.45
C THR A 51 -3.01 19.63 5.13
N LYS A 52 -2.52 19.25 3.94
CA LYS A 52 -1.10 19.27 3.57
C LYS A 52 -0.18 18.51 4.55
N ALA A 53 -0.67 17.48 5.24
CA ALA A 53 0.10 16.69 6.20
C ALA A 53 0.84 15.49 5.55
N LEU A 54 1.06 15.53 4.23
CA LEU A 54 1.99 14.65 3.53
C LEU A 54 3.34 15.35 3.30
N PRO A 55 4.43 14.60 3.10
CA PRO A 55 5.72 15.15 2.68
C PRO A 55 5.63 15.98 1.39
N GLU A 56 6.46 17.01 1.24
CA GLU A 56 6.37 17.97 0.11
C GLU A 56 6.59 17.33 -1.26
N ASN A 57 7.46 16.33 -1.32
CA ASN A 57 7.73 15.56 -2.54
C ASN A 57 6.54 14.71 -3.02
N ARG A 58 5.43 14.65 -2.28
CA ARG A 58 4.17 13.99 -2.71
C ARG A 58 3.31 14.86 -3.59
N TYR A 59 3.40 16.16 -3.41
CA TYR A 59 2.54 17.10 -4.11
C TYR A 59 3.18 17.41 -5.45
N ASN A 60 2.38 17.30 -6.49
CA ASN A 60 2.76 17.79 -7.81
C ASN A 60 2.00 19.08 -8.14
N PRO A 61 2.27 19.72 -9.29
CA PRO A 61 1.58 20.96 -9.66
C PRO A 61 0.05 20.84 -9.75
N ILE A 62 -0.49 19.63 -9.98
CA ILE A 62 -1.94 19.37 -9.97
C ILE A 62 -2.48 19.34 -8.54
N ASP A 63 -1.73 18.77 -7.59
CA ASP A 63 -2.12 18.77 -6.18
C ASP A 63 -2.01 20.18 -5.57
N ASP A 64 -1.02 20.98 -6.00
CA ASP A 64 -0.85 22.37 -5.55
C ASP A 64 -2.00 23.30 -5.97
N ILE A 65 -2.66 22.99 -7.08
CA ILE A 65 -3.87 23.71 -7.52
C ILE A 65 -5.00 23.56 -6.51
N ILE A 66 -5.15 22.39 -5.89
CA ILE A 66 -6.21 22.08 -4.94
C ILE A 66 -5.96 22.77 -3.61
N HIS A 67 -4.70 22.99 -3.27
CA HIS A 67 -4.33 23.58 -2.01
C HIS A 67 -3.76 24.99 -2.20
N SER A 68 -4.55 26.02 -1.86
CA SER A 68 -4.05 27.40 -1.81
C SER A 68 -2.70 27.47 -1.07
N ARG A 69 -1.77 28.31 -1.58
CA ARG A 69 -0.39 28.45 -1.07
C ARG A 69 -0.38 28.90 0.40
N GLY A 70 -0.49 27.95 1.32
CA GLY A 70 -0.18 28.14 2.75
C GLY A 70 1.30 27.92 3.03
N SER A 71 1.89 28.76 3.87
CA SER A 71 3.29 28.64 4.28
C SER A 71 3.56 27.38 5.11
N SER A 72 4.79 26.87 5.05
CA SER A 72 5.28 25.77 5.89
C SER A 72 5.32 26.22 7.35
N SER A 73 4.25 25.96 8.10
CA SER A 73 4.21 26.20 9.54
C SER A 73 4.91 25.07 10.31
N PRO A 74 5.54 25.34 11.47
CA PRO A 74 6.08 24.30 12.35
C PRO A 74 5.01 23.27 12.77
N ASP A 75 3.75 23.67 12.83
CA ASP A 75 2.60 22.76 13.03
C ASP A 75 2.48 21.73 11.89
N ARG A 76 2.87 22.04 10.66
CA ARG A 76 2.83 21.10 9.54
C ARG A 76 3.78 19.92 9.71
N GLU A 77 5.02 20.16 10.14
CA GLU A 77 5.98 19.06 10.35
C GLU A 77 5.49 18.12 11.46
N GLN A 78 4.90 18.68 12.52
CA GLN A 78 4.30 17.91 13.62
C GLN A 78 3.14 17.02 13.11
N ARG A 79 2.24 17.58 12.29
CA ARG A 79 1.14 16.82 11.68
C ARG A 79 1.65 15.69 10.78
N ILE A 80 2.71 15.93 9.99
CA ILE A 80 3.34 14.90 9.14
C ILE A 80 3.88 13.76 10.01
N LYS A 81 4.66 14.07 11.05
CA LYS A 81 5.22 13.04 11.96
C LYS A 81 4.14 12.23 12.67
N ALA A 82 3.08 12.89 13.14
CA ALA A 82 1.95 12.23 13.78
C ALA A 82 1.21 11.30 12.80
N PHE A 83 0.97 11.77 11.57
CA PHE A 83 0.36 10.99 10.51
C PHE A 83 1.23 9.79 10.09
N GLU A 84 2.54 9.98 9.88
CA GLU A 84 3.45 8.90 9.55
C GLU A 84 3.46 7.81 10.64
N SER A 85 3.52 8.23 11.91
CA SER A 85 3.52 7.33 13.06
C SER A 85 2.20 6.57 13.21
N PHE A 86 1.07 7.25 12.98
CA PHE A 86 -0.25 6.63 12.92
C PHE A 86 -0.33 5.55 11.83
N MET A 87 0.02 5.91 10.60
CA MET A 87 -0.04 5.01 9.44
C MET A 87 0.91 3.83 9.59
N LEU A 88 2.08 4.05 10.19
CA LEU A 88 3.06 3.00 10.47
C LEU A 88 2.49 1.99 11.46
N SER A 89 2.02 2.47 12.62
CA SER A 89 1.50 1.62 13.68
C SER A 89 0.25 0.84 13.25
N LEU A 90 -0.70 1.50 12.57
CA LEU A 90 -1.92 0.84 12.09
C LEU A 90 -1.61 -0.27 11.08
N SER A 91 -0.67 -0.01 10.17
CA SER A 91 -0.28 -0.98 9.17
C SER A 91 0.56 -2.12 9.74
N ASP A 92 1.36 -1.90 10.78
CA ASP A 92 2.10 -2.96 11.49
C ASP A 92 1.17 -3.89 12.27
N GLN A 93 0.18 -3.31 12.96
CA GLN A 93 -0.87 -4.09 13.62
C GLN A 93 -1.58 -4.98 12.61
N GLN A 94 -2.04 -4.39 11.49
CA GLN A 94 -2.70 -5.12 10.42
C GLN A 94 -1.81 -6.17 9.75
N LEU A 95 -0.49 -5.95 9.72
CA LEU A 95 0.45 -6.90 9.13
C LEU A 95 0.53 -8.14 10.01
N VAL A 96 0.66 -7.98 11.33
CA VAL A 96 0.73 -9.11 12.25
C VAL A 96 -0.60 -9.84 12.35
N THR A 97 -1.71 -9.12 12.56
CA THR A 97 -3.04 -9.74 12.72
C THR A 97 -3.53 -10.36 11.41
N GLY A 98 -3.30 -9.68 10.29
CA GLY A 98 -3.61 -10.21 8.96
C GLY A 98 -2.80 -11.47 8.67
N MET A 99 -1.47 -11.45 8.88
CA MET A 99 -0.61 -12.61 8.67
C MET A 99 -1.06 -13.81 9.50
N ALA A 100 -1.42 -13.61 10.77
CA ALA A 100 -1.93 -14.67 11.62
C ALA A 100 -3.24 -15.27 11.05
N LEU A 101 -4.18 -14.41 10.63
CA LEU A 101 -5.45 -14.84 10.05
C LEU A 101 -5.26 -15.64 8.75
N MET A 102 -4.44 -15.15 7.82
CA MET A 102 -4.17 -15.81 6.54
C MET A 102 -3.40 -17.10 6.72
N LEU A 103 -2.38 -17.11 7.58
CA LEU A 103 -1.63 -18.33 7.89
C LEU A 103 -2.55 -19.39 8.50
N ALA A 104 -3.38 -19.03 9.49
CA ALA A 104 -4.33 -19.96 10.10
C ALA A 104 -5.31 -20.51 9.06
N THR A 105 -5.86 -19.65 8.19
CA THR A 105 -6.82 -20.04 7.15
C THR A 105 -6.21 -21.00 6.14
N ILE A 106 -4.95 -20.80 5.74
CA ILE A 106 -4.22 -21.72 4.85
C ILE A 106 -3.90 -23.04 5.54
N LEU A 107 -3.46 -23.02 6.81
CA LEU A 107 -3.16 -24.24 7.56
C LEU A 107 -4.42 -25.09 7.79
N ILE A 108 -5.55 -24.45 8.06
CA ILE A 108 -6.86 -25.11 8.13
C ILE A 108 -7.17 -25.74 6.77
N PHE A 109 -7.07 -24.99 5.68
CA PHE A 109 -7.29 -25.57 4.35
C PHE A 109 -6.33 -26.73 4.03
N ALA A 110 -5.10 -26.70 4.52
CA ALA A 110 -4.16 -27.81 4.37
C ALA A 110 -4.54 -29.07 5.18
N GLY A 111 -5.52 -28.98 6.07
CA GLY A 111 -6.00 -30.10 6.91
C GLY A 111 -5.06 -30.42 8.08
N VAL A 112 -4.31 -29.43 8.57
CA VAL A 112 -3.41 -29.62 9.71
C VAL A 112 -4.25 -29.85 10.98
N ASN A 113 -3.98 -30.96 11.68
CA ASN A 113 -4.64 -31.35 12.94
C ASN A 113 -6.18 -31.50 12.86
N ASP A 114 -6.72 -31.85 11.69
CA ASP A 114 -8.18 -32.03 11.46
C ASP A 114 -9.04 -30.79 11.79
N LEU A 115 -8.42 -29.59 11.85
CA LEU A 115 -9.13 -28.32 12.07
C LEU A 115 -10.11 -27.97 10.94
N ASP A 116 -9.97 -28.58 9.77
CA ASP A 116 -10.86 -28.40 8.61
C ASP A 116 -12.23 -29.05 8.78
N GLU A 117 -12.43 -29.89 9.79
CA GLU A 117 -13.74 -30.49 10.11
C GLU A 117 -14.72 -29.50 10.71
N THR A 118 -14.25 -28.68 11.65
CA THR A 118 -15.08 -27.73 12.40
C THR A 118 -15.12 -26.36 11.74
N PHE A 119 -14.17 -26.05 10.85
CA PHE A 119 -14.11 -24.77 10.17
C PHE A 119 -14.97 -24.78 8.90
N SER A 120 -15.93 -23.85 8.81
CA SER A 120 -16.86 -23.77 7.69
C SER A 120 -16.27 -23.01 6.49
N VAL A 121 -16.82 -23.28 5.31
CA VAL A 121 -16.56 -22.49 4.10
C VAL A 121 -17.00 -21.03 4.26
N TYR A 122 -18.05 -20.76 5.04
CA TYR A 122 -18.47 -19.40 5.40
C TYR A 122 -17.35 -18.63 6.13
N SER A 123 -16.78 -19.24 7.18
CA SER A 123 -15.68 -18.62 7.95
C SER A 123 -14.44 -18.39 7.10
N PHE A 124 -14.11 -19.32 6.20
CA PHE A 124 -13.02 -19.16 5.23
C PHE A 124 -13.22 -17.94 4.32
N GLN A 125 -14.44 -17.77 3.83
CA GLN A 125 -14.82 -16.66 2.96
C GLN A 125 -14.78 -15.30 3.66
N ILE A 126 -15.17 -15.23 4.94
CA ILE A 126 -15.00 -14.03 5.76
C ILE A 126 -13.52 -13.74 5.99
N ALA A 127 -12.73 -14.75 6.41
CA ALA A 127 -11.29 -14.57 6.64
C ALA A 127 -10.60 -13.97 5.42
N THR A 128 -10.91 -14.49 4.23
CA THR A 128 -10.35 -14.02 2.96
C THR A 128 -10.70 -12.55 2.69
N ARG A 129 -11.95 -12.13 2.95
CA ARG A 129 -12.37 -10.72 2.78
C ARG A 129 -11.71 -9.78 3.81
N LEU A 130 -11.53 -10.22 5.05
CA LEU A 130 -10.77 -9.47 6.04
C LEU A 130 -9.29 -9.36 5.66
N GLY A 131 -8.70 -10.44 5.13
CA GLY A 131 -7.35 -10.44 4.57
C GLY A 131 -7.19 -9.43 3.43
N TYR A 132 -8.20 -9.29 2.57
CA TYR A 132 -8.23 -8.27 1.53
C TYR A 132 -8.12 -6.84 2.11
N PHE A 133 -8.78 -6.53 3.22
CA PHE A 133 -8.64 -5.23 3.90
C PHE A 133 -7.24 -4.98 4.47
N SER A 134 -6.56 -6.01 5.01
CA SER A 134 -5.15 -5.87 5.39
C SER A 134 -4.27 -5.59 4.17
N CYS A 135 -4.53 -6.26 3.04
CA CYS A 135 -3.85 -6.02 1.76
C CYS A 135 -3.96 -4.55 1.33
N ILE A 136 -5.15 -3.96 1.42
CA ILE A 136 -5.35 -2.53 1.11
C ILE A 136 -4.62 -1.65 2.12
N THR A 137 -4.66 -2.01 3.41
CA THR A 137 -3.97 -1.25 4.46
C THR A 137 -2.46 -1.17 4.21
N HIS A 138 -1.84 -2.26 3.75
CA HIS A 138 -0.44 -2.27 3.35
C HIS A 138 -0.17 -1.41 2.12
N LEU A 139 -1.06 -1.47 1.12
CA LEU A 139 -0.96 -0.62 -0.06
C LEU A 139 -1.06 0.88 0.30
N CYS A 140 -1.95 1.24 1.22
CA CYS A 140 -2.09 2.59 1.77
C CYS A 140 -0.81 3.05 2.47
N SER A 141 -0.23 2.19 3.31
CA SER A 141 1.02 2.47 4.02
C SER A 141 2.20 2.67 3.08
N LEU A 142 2.39 1.77 2.11
CA LEU A 142 3.41 1.92 1.07
C LEU A 142 3.19 3.16 0.21
N THR A 143 1.92 3.54 0.02
CA THR A 143 1.58 4.76 -0.69
C THR A 143 2.14 5.95 0.08
N VAL A 144 2.00 6.09 1.41
CA VAL A 144 2.38 7.34 2.09
C VAL A 144 3.76 7.35 2.79
N LEU A 145 4.30 6.20 3.21
CA LEU A 145 5.48 6.12 4.11
C LEU A 145 6.84 5.95 3.41
N TRP A 146 6.93 6.23 2.11
CA TRP A 146 8.15 6.04 1.33
C TRP A 146 9.39 6.76 1.90
N ASP A 147 9.30 8.03 2.28
CA ASP A 147 10.41 8.82 2.86
C ASP A 147 10.86 8.28 4.21
N TYR A 148 9.90 7.84 5.03
CA TYR A 148 10.18 7.18 6.30
C TYR A 148 11.00 5.90 6.08
N PHE A 149 10.64 5.09 5.07
CA PHE A 149 11.34 3.85 4.76
C PHE A 149 12.69 4.04 4.05
N ASP A 150 12.91 5.15 3.36
CA ASP A 150 14.23 5.50 2.82
C ASP A 150 15.25 5.76 3.93
N LYS A 151 14.81 6.36 5.04
CA LYS A 151 15.63 6.54 6.26
C LYS A 151 15.85 5.21 6.98
N HIS A 152 14.86 4.32 6.99
CA HIS A 152 14.89 3.06 7.75
C HIS A 152 15.00 1.81 6.88
N LYS A 153 16.14 1.64 6.18
CA LYS A 153 16.34 0.58 5.17
C LYS A 153 16.13 -0.86 5.67
N ARG A 154 16.54 -1.18 6.91
CA ARG A 154 16.36 -2.53 7.50
C ARG A 154 14.90 -2.84 7.76
N LEU A 155 14.20 -1.90 8.39
CA LEU A 155 12.76 -2.01 8.66
C LEU A 155 11.97 -2.11 7.35
N ARG A 156 12.34 -1.29 6.35
CA ARG A 156 11.79 -1.35 5.00
C ARG A 156 11.89 -2.75 4.39
N LEU A 157 13.08 -3.35 4.44
CA LEU A 157 13.30 -4.70 3.89
C LEU A 157 12.42 -5.74 4.60
N PHE A 158 12.49 -5.79 5.93
CA PHE A 158 11.69 -6.72 6.73
C PHE A 158 10.19 -6.60 6.46
N ARG A 159 9.67 -5.37 6.47
CA ARG A 159 8.27 -5.08 6.18
C ARG A 159 7.88 -5.51 4.76
N THR A 160 8.74 -5.24 3.77
CA THR A 160 8.51 -5.66 2.39
C THR A 160 8.40 -7.17 2.28
N ILE A 161 9.27 -7.93 2.97
CA ILE A 161 9.24 -9.40 2.99
C ILE A 161 7.88 -9.90 3.48
N LEU A 162 7.44 -9.40 4.63
CA LEU A 162 6.17 -9.80 5.23
C LEU A 162 4.97 -9.41 4.35
N MET A 163 4.96 -8.22 3.76
CA MET A 163 3.89 -7.78 2.87
C MET A 163 3.81 -8.61 1.58
N VAL A 164 4.94 -9.01 1.00
CA VAL A 164 4.96 -9.89 -0.19
C VAL A 164 4.49 -11.30 0.17
N ALA A 165 4.92 -11.84 1.32
CA ALA A 165 4.44 -13.12 1.83
C ALA A 165 2.91 -13.08 2.09
N PHE A 166 2.43 -12.01 2.72
CA PHE A 166 1.00 -11.76 2.94
C PHE A 166 0.23 -11.74 1.63
N LEU A 167 0.70 -10.99 0.64
CA LEU A 167 0.09 -10.90 -0.69
C LEU A 167 -0.02 -12.27 -1.36
N ALA A 168 1.03 -13.10 -1.31
CA ALA A 168 1.02 -14.44 -1.87
C ALA A 168 -0.02 -15.34 -1.19
N MET A 169 -0.07 -15.34 0.15
CA MET A 169 -1.08 -16.07 0.92
C MET A 169 -2.50 -15.61 0.60
N MET A 170 -2.70 -14.29 0.51
CA MET A 170 -3.99 -13.69 0.17
C MET A 170 -4.45 -14.09 -1.23
N ILE A 171 -3.59 -14.06 -2.25
CA ILE A 171 -3.94 -14.53 -3.60
C ILE A 171 -4.36 -16.00 -3.59
N GLY A 172 -3.66 -16.84 -2.82
CA GLY A 172 -4.04 -18.25 -2.63
C GLY A 172 -5.42 -18.41 -1.99
N CYS A 173 -5.68 -17.70 -0.89
CA CYS A 173 -6.99 -17.72 -0.22
C CYS A 173 -8.10 -17.19 -1.12
N MET A 174 -7.85 -16.12 -1.87
CA MET A 174 -8.81 -15.56 -2.84
C MET A 174 -9.18 -16.59 -3.91
N THR A 175 -8.18 -17.27 -4.47
CA THR A 175 -8.38 -18.32 -5.48
C THR A 175 -9.24 -19.47 -4.96
N ILE A 176 -9.01 -19.88 -3.70
CA ILE A 176 -9.81 -20.93 -3.05
C ILE A 176 -11.23 -20.43 -2.76
N SER A 177 -11.36 -19.24 -2.16
CA SER A 177 -12.63 -18.61 -1.77
C SER A 177 -13.55 -18.40 -2.97
N ASP A 178 -13.00 -17.95 -4.10
CA ASP A 178 -13.76 -17.65 -5.32
C ASP A 178 -14.02 -18.87 -6.20
N SER A 179 -13.49 -20.05 -5.84
CA SER A 179 -13.82 -21.30 -6.52
C SER A 179 -15.32 -21.59 -6.49
N VAL A 180 -15.83 -22.28 -7.53
CA VAL A 180 -17.25 -22.68 -7.59
C VAL A 180 -17.66 -23.47 -6.35
N THR A 181 -16.78 -24.38 -5.87
CA THR A 181 -17.05 -25.16 -4.67
C THR A 181 -17.27 -24.27 -3.45
N PHE A 182 -16.39 -23.29 -3.19
CA PHE A 182 -16.51 -22.45 -1.99
C PHE A 182 -17.63 -21.42 -2.13
N ARG A 183 -17.78 -20.77 -3.28
CA ARG A 183 -18.78 -19.72 -3.50
C ARG A 183 -20.21 -20.18 -3.23
N PHE A 184 -20.52 -21.44 -3.53
CA PHE A 184 -21.89 -21.97 -3.45
C PHE A 184 -22.17 -22.93 -2.30
N ASN A 185 -21.21 -23.35 -1.48
CA ASN A 185 -21.45 -24.27 -0.37
C ASN A 185 -21.00 -23.63 0.95
N ARG A 186 -21.82 -22.75 1.53
CA ARG A 186 -21.42 -21.98 2.73
C ARG A 186 -21.60 -22.77 4.02
N HIS A 187 -22.56 -23.70 4.06
CA HIS A 187 -22.94 -24.48 5.25
C HIS A 187 -22.24 -25.84 5.34
N VAL A 188 -21.08 -25.99 4.70
CA VAL A 188 -20.28 -27.22 4.74
C VAL A 188 -18.91 -26.93 5.35
N SER A 189 -18.28 -27.97 5.90
CA SER A 189 -16.92 -27.88 6.42
C SER A 189 -15.90 -27.73 5.29
N VAL A 190 -14.78 -27.08 5.60
CA VAL A 190 -13.64 -26.95 4.68
C VAL A 190 -13.10 -28.32 4.28
N LYS A 191 -13.12 -29.33 5.16
CA LYS A 191 -12.70 -30.70 4.84
C LYS A 191 -13.50 -31.29 3.69
N CYS A 192 -14.83 -31.18 3.75
CA CYS A 192 -15.69 -31.71 2.70
C CYS A 192 -15.53 -30.92 1.40
N ALA A 193 -15.54 -29.59 1.49
CA ALA A 193 -15.35 -28.71 0.34
C ALA A 193 -14.00 -28.95 -0.35
N ARG A 194 -12.93 -29.18 0.41
CA ARG A 194 -11.59 -29.50 -0.10
C ARG A 194 -11.56 -30.84 -0.84
N LYS A 195 -12.23 -31.86 -0.33
CA LYS A 195 -12.30 -33.19 -0.99
C LYS A 195 -13.01 -33.12 -2.34
N HIS A 196 -14.00 -32.24 -2.47
CA HIS A 196 -14.76 -31.99 -3.69
C HIS A 196 -14.37 -30.66 -4.35
N PHE A 197 -13.11 -30.24 -4.17
CA PHE A 197 -12.63 -28.96 -4.69
C PHE A 197 -12.61 -28.96 -6.21
N LYS A 198 -13.41 -28.07 -6.79
CA LYS A 198 -13.44 -27.78 -8.21
C LYS A 198 -13.38 -26.26 -8.33
N LEU A 199 -12.31 -25.77 -8.96
CA LEU A 199 -12.22 -24.35 -9.33
C LEU A 199 -13.39 -23.98 -10.25
N ILE A 200 -13.75 -24.91 -11.13
CA ILE A 200 -14.80 -24.82 -12.13
C ILE A 200 -15.57 -26.15 -12.12
N ASP A 201 -16.91 -26.11 -11.97
CA ASP A 201 -17.75 -27.31 -11.97
C ASP A 201 -18.86 -27.24 -13.02
N ARG A 202 -18.77 -28.08 -14.06
CA ARG A 202 -19.76 -28.18 -15.15
C ARG A 202 -20.98 -29.01 -14.79
N GLU A 203 -20.91 -29.80 -13.71
CA GLU A 203 -21.96 -30.72 -13.30
C GLU A 203 -22.98 -30.08 -12.34
N ARG A 204 -22.81 -28.79 -12.03
CA ARG A 204 -23.71 -28.04 -11.14
C ARG A 204 -25.11 -27.89 -11.75
N PRO A 205 -26.20 -28.06 -10.97
CA PRO A 205 -27.56 -27.77 -11.44
C PRO A 205 -27.71 -26.28 -11.84
N ASN A 206 -28.41 -26.03 -12.95
CA ASN A 206 -28.61 -24.68 -13.54
C ASN A 206 -27.32 -23.97 -13.97
N TYR A 207 -26.26 -24.71 -14.27
CA TYR A 207 -25.01 -24.17 -14.75
C TYR A 207 -25.10 -23.60 -16.16
N VAL A 208 -24.59 -22.37 -16.35
CA VAL A 208 -24.50 -21.72 -17.66
C VAL A 208 -23.04 -21.47 -18.00
N PHE A 209 -22.49 -22.31 -18.89
CA PHE A 209 -21.06 -22.34 -19.26
C PHE A 209 -20.46 -20.97 -19.56
N PHE A 210 -21.08 -20.23 -20.49
CA PHE A 210 -20.55 -18.93 -20.94
C PHE A 210 -20.66 -17.82 -19.88
N SER A 211 -21.56 -17.94 -18.92
CA SER A 211 -21.75 -16.92 -17.89
C SER A 211 -20.83 -17.21 -16.70
N ASP A 212 -20.97 -18.37 -16.08
CA ASP A 212 -20.41 -18.61 -14.75
C ASP A 212 -18.88 -18.81 -14.75
N GLU A 213 -18.33 -19.57 -15.71
CA GLU A 213 -16.86 -19.77 -15.78
C GLU A 213 -16.15 -18.47 -16.16
N ILE A 214 -16.66 -17.77 -17.17
CA ILE A 214 -16.07 -16.53 -17.64
C ILE A 214 -16.13 -15.50 -16.53
N ILE A 215 -17.26 -15.36 -15.81
CA ILE A 215 -17.38 -14.43 -14.68
C ILE A 215 -16.30 -14.69 -13.62
N ILE A 216 -16.19 -15.93 -13.14
CA ILE A 216 -15.30 -16.25 -12.03
C ILE A 216 -13.85 -16.08 -12.43
N ILE A 217 -13.43 -16.66 -13.56
CA ILE A 217 -12.04 -16.59 -14.02
C ILE A 217 -11.66 -15.14 -14.31
N PHE A 218 -12.55 -14.39 -14.99
CA PHE A 218 -12.32 -13.00 -15.31
C PHE A 218 -12.18 -12.16 -14.04
N ASN A 219 -13.12 -12.26 -13.10
CA ASN A 219 -13.07 -11.49 -11.86
C ASN A 219 -11.83 -11.82 -11.04
N LEU A 220 -11.53 -13.11 -10.85
CA LEU A 220 -10.34 -13.55 -10.13
C LEU A 220 -9.06 -13.02 -10.80
N SER A 221 -8.97 -13.10 -12.13
CA SER A 221 -7.79 -12.66 -12.89
C SER A 221 -7.62 -11.14 -12.83
N VAL A 222 -8.70 -10.38 -13.04
CA VAL A 222 -8.67 -8.92 -13.01
C VAL A 222 -8.34 -8.43 -11.60
N LEU A 223 -8.97 -8.96 -10.57
CA LEU A 223 -8.70 -8.55 -9.19
C LEU A 223 -7.26 -8.87 -8.78
N THR A 224 -6.79 -10.08 -9.10
CA THR A 224 -5.40 -10.49 -8.83
C THR A 224 -4.42 -9.58 -9.57
N TYR A 225 -4.70 -9.27 -10.84
CA TYR A 225 -3.88 -8.35 -11.63
C TYR A 225 -3.82 -6.95 -11.02
N ILE A 226 -4.97 -6.37 -10.67
CA ILE A 226 -5.03 -5.02 -10.09
C ILE A 226 -4.30 -4.99 -8.75
N LEU A 227 -4.49 -6.00 -7.89
CA LEU A 227 -3.78 -6.10 -6.62
C LEU A 227 -2.26 -6.20 -6.81
N ILE A 228 -1.77 -7.10 -7.67
CA ILE A 228 -0.34 -7.26 -7.94
C ILE A 228 0.23 -5.98 -8.57
N SER A 229 -0.47 -5.36 -9.51
CA SER A 229 -0.01 -4.13 -10.15
C SER A 229 0.09 -2.97 -9.17
N GLY A 230 -0.87 -2.81 -8.26
CA GLY A 230 -0.79 -1.85 -7.17
C GLY A 230 0.44 -2.07 -6.29
N TYR A 231 0.66 -3.31 -5.84
CA TYR A 231 1.83 -3.63 -5.01
C TYR A 231 3.14 -3.40 -5.76
N VAL A 232 3.27 -3.88 -7.00
CA VAL A 232 4.48 -3.71 -7.79
C VAL A 232 4.77 -2.23 -8.04
N GLN A 233 3.75 -1.43 -8.36
CA GLN A 233 3.91 0.01 -8.56
C GLN A 233 4.48 0.67 -7.30
N ARG A 234 3.92 0.39 -6.12
CA ARG A 234 4.38 0.98 -4.86
C ARG A 234 5.74 0.49 -4.42
N LEU A 235 6.03 -0.80 -4.60
CA LEU A 235 7.36 -1.36 -4.33
C LEU A 235 8.41 -0.78 -5.28
N LEU A 236 8.08 -0.57 -6.54
CA LEU A 236 8.98 0.09 -7.49
C LEU A 236 9.25 1.55 -7.11
N GLN A 237 8.21 2.31 -6.75
CA GLN A 237 8.40 3.66 -6.22
C GLN A 237 9.27 3.66 -4.96
N LEU A 238 9.16 2.64 -4.11
CA LEU A 238 9.95 2.51 -2.90
C LEU A 238 11.44 2.20 -3.17
N TYR A 239 11.75 1.25 -4.06
CA TYR A 239 13.13 0.79 -4.31
C TYR A 239 13.85 1.53 -5.45
N CYS A 240 13.12 2.09 -6.41
CA CYS A 240 13.67 2.75 -7.60
C CYS A 240 13.35 4.25 -7.62
N PRO A 241 14.32 5.14 -7.32
CA PRO A 241 14.11 6.58 -7.35
C PRO A 241 13.62 7.11 -8.71
N SER A 242 14.09 6.53 -9.83
CA SER A 242 13.61 6.91 -11.17
C SER A 242 12.11 6.69 -11.36
N ALA A 243 11.52 5.69 -10.70
CA ALA A 243 10.08 5.44 -10.78
C ALA A 243 9.24 6.51 -10.05
N ARG A 244 9.89 7.37 -9.24
CA ARG A 244 9.27 8.47 -8.49
C ARG A 244 9.29 9.78 -9.25
N TYR A 245 10.45 10.14 -9.79
CA TYR A 245 10.71 11.51 -10.29
C TYR A 245 10.55 11.66 -11.80
N GLU A 246 10.66 10.56 -12.57
CA GLU A 246 10.50 10.63 -14.02
C GLU A 246 9.02 10.40 -14.40
N ASN A 247 8.31 11.46 -14.80
CA ASN A 247 6.90 11.39 -15.22
C ASN A 247 6.69 10.44 -16.42
N ASP A 248 7.72 10.26 -17.25
CA ASP A 248 7.70 9.34 -18.39
C ASP A 248 8.26 7.95 -18.05
N PHE A 249 8.65 7.66 -16.80
CA PHE A 249 9.28 6.39 -16.42
C PHE A 249 8.44 5.18 -16.86
N TRP A 250 7.17 5.16 -16.46
CA TRP A 250 6.26 4.07 -16.75
C TRP A 250 5.99 3.95 -18.24
N GLN A 251 5.79 5.08 -18.93
CA GLN A 251 5.54 5.08 -20.37
C GLN A 251 6.78 4.65 -21.17
N ARG A 252 7.96 5.14 -20.80
CA ARG A 252 9.25 4.80 -21.42
C ARG A 252 9.56 3.32 -21.24
N ARG A 253 9.44 2.81 -20.02
CA ARG A 253 9.68 1.39 -19.75
C ARG A 253 8.61 0.52 -20.44
N SER A 254 7.36 1.01 -20.53
CA SER A 254 6.29 0.44 -21.34
C SER A 254 6.69 0.25 -22.81
N ILE A 255 7.14 1.33 -23.44
CA ILE A 255 7.53 1.35 -24.85
C ILE A 255 8.81 0.53 -25.10
N GLN A 256 9.81 0.63 -24.21
CA GLN A 256 11.07 -0.11 -24.35
C GLN A 256 10.87 -1.62 -24.37
N ALA A 257 10.00 -2.15 -23.51
CA ALA A 257 9.75 -3.59 -23.48
C ALA A 257 8.95 -4.08 -24.71
N PHE A 258 8.11 -3.23 -25.31
CA PHE A 258 7.26 -3.61 -26.43
C PHE A 258 7.96 -3.44 -27.79
N PHE A 259 8.67 -2.32 -27.98
CA PHE A 259 9.22 -1.92 -29.27
C PHE A 259 10.76 -1.86 -29.29
N GLY A 260 11.43 -2.15 -28.17
CA GLY A 260 12.89 -2.06 -28.03
C GLY A 260 13.40 -0.67 -27.63
N PRO A 261 14.72 -0.53 -27.36
CA PRO A 261 15.30 0.71 -26.85
C PRO A 261 15.32 1.86 -27.88
N GLU A 262 15.48 1.57 -29.18
CA GLU A 262 15.57 2.59 -30.24
C GLU A 262 14.25 3.33 -30.50
N SER A 263 13.13 2.62 -30.38
CA SER A 263 11.79 3.16 -30.60
C SER A 263 11.33 4.02 -29.42
N ALA A 264 11.77 3.73 -28.19
CA ALA A 264 11.54 4.57 -27.02
C ALA A 264 12.16 5.97 -27.16
N ALA A 265 13.34 6.07 -27.76
CA ALA A 265 13.99 7.36 -28.02
C ALA A 265 13.20 8.21 -29.03
N LYS A 266 12.65 7.58 -30.08
CA LYS A 266 11.79 8.25 -31.08
C LYS A 266 10.45 8.68 -30.49
N PHE A 267 9.85 7.86 -29.64
CA PHE A 267 8.58 8.15 -28.97
C PHE A 267 8.69 9.31 -27.97
N ARG A 268 9.86 9.50 -27.33
CA ARG A 268 10.13 10.61 -26.40
C ARG A 268 9.88 11.97 -27.05
N ILE A 269 10.19 12.11 -28.33
CA ILE A 269 10.03 13.37 -29.08
C ILE A 269 8.55 13.62 -29.39
N LEU A 270 7.83 12.58 -29.84
CA LEU A 270 6.41 12.66 -30.22
C LEU A 270 5.45 12.79 -29.03
N ALA A 271 5.69 12.10 -27.91
CA ALA A 271 4.78 12.09 -26.77
C ALA A 271 4.89 13.33 -25.86
N SER A 272 5.98 14.10 -25.95
CA SER A 272 6.29 15.17 -25.00
C SER A 272 5.40 16.42 -25.10
N ALA A 273 4.76 16.66 -26.24
CA ALA A 273 4.00 17.89 -26.47
C ALA A 273 2.51 17.78 -26.11
N GLU A 274 1.87 16.63 -26.31
CA GLU A 274 0.40 16.50 -26.24
C GLU A 274 -0.09 15.83 -24.93
N ASN A 275 0.74 15.02 -24.26
CA ASN A 275 0.32 14.21 -23.10
C ASN A 275 0.87 14.63 -21.73
N LYS A 276 1.61 15.75 -21.64
CA LYS A 276 2.22 16.18 -20.36
C LYS A 276 1.21 16.34 -19.23
N ARG A 277 0.04 16.94 -19.52
CA ARG A 277 -1.02 17.16 -18.51
C ARG A 277 -1.62 15.86 -18.00
N LEU A 278 -1.86 14.88 -18.86
CA LEU A 278 -2.35 13.56 -18.46
C LEU A 278 -1.31 12.80 -17.63
N ALA A 279 -0.02 12.95 -17.96
CA ALA A 279 1.07 12.39 -17.17
C ALA A 279 1.18 13.07 -15.78
N ASP A 280 1.00 14.39 -15.71
CA ASP A 280 0.97 15.13 -14.45
C ASP A 280 -0.24 14.71 -13.60
N VAL A 281 -1.41 14.43 -14.19
CA VAL A 281 -2.55 13.87 -13.45
C VAL A 281 -2.26 12.46 -12.95
N ARG A 282 -1.75 11.57 -13.81
CA ARG A 282 -1.45 10.17 -13.45
C ARG A 282 -0.35 10.04 -12.38
N SER A 283 0.52 11.05 -12.27
CA SER A 283 1.57 11.13 -11.25
C SER A 283 1.15 11.88 -9.98
N SER A 284 -0.05 12.46 -9.93
CA SER A 284 -0.55 13.17 -8.75
C SER A 284 -0.90 12.24 -7.61
N PHE A 285 -0.80 12.73 -6.37
CA PHE A 285 -1.25 11.97 -5.22
C PHE A 285 -2.77 11.75 -5.25
N LEU A 286 -3.53 12.69 -5.82
CA LEU A 286 -4.96 12.54 -6.01
C LEU A 286 -5.33 11.31 -6.86
N TRP A 287 -4.56 11.01 -7.90
CA TRP A 287 -4.73 9.79 -8.70
C TRP A 287 -4.54 8.53 -7.84
N GLU A 288 -3.60 8.56 -6.91
CA GLU A 288 -3.40 7.47 -5.95
C GLU A 288 -4.61 7.29 -5.03
N ILE A 289 -5.19 8.39 -4.52
CA ILE A 289 -6.42 8.36 -3.72
C ILE A 289 -7.58 7.73 -4.50
N VAL A 290 -7.75 8.07 -5.78
CA VAL A 290 -8.83 7.50 -6.62
C VAL A 290 -8.73 5.97 -6.70
N TRP A 291 -7.53 5.43 -6.89
CA TRP A 291 -7.33 3.97 -6.87
C TRP A 291 -7.51 3.36 -5.48
N LEU A 292 -7.07 4.03 -4.42
CA LEU A 292 -7.31 3.58 -3.04
C LEU A 292 -8.81 3.51 -2.71
N LEU A 293 -9.60 4.49 -3.17
CA LEU A 293 -11.05 4.49 -3.06
C LEU A 293 -11.68 3.33 -3.84
N PHE A 294 -11.11 2.95 -5.00
CA PHE A 294 -11.58 1.80 -5.77
C PHE A 294 -11.43 0.51 -4.98
N TYR A 295 -10.22 0.26 -4.46
CA TYR A 295 -9.95 -0.92 -3.64
C TYR A 295 -10.87 -0.97 -2.42
N PHE A 296 -10.99 0.15 -1.71
CA PHE A 296 -11.84 0.27 -0.54
C PHE A 296 -13.32 0.00 -0.85
N THR A 297 -13.84 0.60 -1.93
CA THR A 297 -15.23 0.44 -2.36
C THR A 297 -15.50 -1.00 -2.77
N PHE A 298 -14.63 -1.60 -3.58
CA PHE A 298 -14.75 -3.00 -3.98
C PHE A 298 -14.77 -3.93 -2.76
N GLY A 299 -13.80 -3.81 -1.85
CA GLY A 299 -13.72 -4.68 -0.68
C GLY A 299 -14.92 -4.52 0.26
N THR A 300 -15.37 -3.29 0.47
CA THR A 300 -16.52 -2.99 1.33
C THR A 300 -17.81 -3.53 0.71
N ALA A 301 -18.03 -3.26 -0.58
CA ALA A 301 -19.18 -3.76 -1.32
C ALA A 301 -19.22 -5.30 -1.32
N ASN A 302 -18.09 -5.96 -1.56
CA ASN A 302 -18.01 -7.41 -1.57
C ASN A 302 -18.31 -8.04 -0.19
N LEU A 303 -17.88 -7.39 0.90
CA LEU A 303 -18.19 -7.84 2.25
C LEU A 303 -19.66 -7.61 2.62
N LEU A 304 -20.21 -6.45 2.28
CA LEU A 304 -21.62 -6.12 2.55
C LEU A 304 -22.57 -7.03 1.76
N GLU A 305 -22.27 -7.25 0.48
CA GLU A 305 -23.06 -8.16 -0.35
C GLU A 305 -23.01 -9.58 0.19
N PHE A 306 -21.82 -10.03 0.63
CA PHE A 306 -21.70 -11.34 1.28
C PHE A 306 -22.55 -11.47 2.55
N PHE A 307 -22.63 -10.44 3.39
CA PHE A 307 -23.51 -10.46 4.56
C PHE A 307 -25.00 -10.45 4.20
N ASN A 308 -25.37 -9.67 3.19
CA ASN A 308 -26.74 -9.61 2.67
C ASN A 308 -27.17 -10.99 2.15
N ASP A 309 -26.30 -11.63 1.37
CA ASP A 309 -26.49 -12.97 0.82
C ASP A 309 -26.58 -14.08 1.88
N ALA A 310 -25.80 -13.93 2.95
CA ALA A 310 -25.69 -14.96 3.97
C ALA A 310 -26.83 -14.91 5.00
N ASN A 311 -27.67 -13.86 5.01
CA ASN A 311 -28.80 -13.67 5.94
C ASN A 311 -28.44 -13.91 7.43
N LEU A 312 -27.17 -13.79 7.81
CA LEU A 312 -26.67 -14.21 9.11
C LEU A 312 -26.86 -13.09 10.15
N LYS A 313 -27.47 -13.43 11.28
CA LYS A 313 -27.65 -12.54 12.43
C LYS A 313 -26.33 -12.36 13.17
N LEU A 314 -25.51 -11.40 12.75
CA LEU A 314 -24.23 -11.03 13.42
C LEU A 314 -24.37 -10.79 14.93
N GLY A 315 -25.55 -10.37 15.40
CA GLY A 315 -25.84 -10.10 16.81
C GLY A 315 -26.06 -11.32 17.70
N ALA A 316 -26.02 -12.55 17.16
CA ALA A 316 -26.22 -13.77 17.95
C ALA A 316 -24.92 -14.40 18.49
N ILE A 317 -23.75 -13.91 18.07
CA ILE A 317 -22.45 -14.47 18.47
C ILE A 317 -22.07 -13.93 19.85
N LYS A 318 -21.87 -14.82 20.83
CA LYS A 318 -21.45 -14.44 22.18
C LYS A 318 -20.07 -13.78 22.14
N PRO A 319 -19.88 -12.59 22.76
CA PRO A 319 -18.58 -11.95 22.82
C PRO A 319 -17.60 -12.83 23.60
N ASN A 320 -16.43 -13.10 23.02
CA ASN A 320 -15.33 -13.80 23.68
C ASN A 320 -14.12 -12.87 23.82
N PHE A 321 -13.15 -13.24 24.65
CA PHE A 321 -11.94 -12.44 24.85
C PHE A 321 -11.16 -12.23 23.54
N GLY A 322 -11.07 -13.26 22.70
CA GLY A 322 -10.38 -13.21 21.40
C GLY A 322 -10.91 -12.14 20.45
N GLN A 323 -12.22 -11.85 20.50
CA GLN A 323 -12.86 -10.80 19.70
C GLN A 323 -12.61 -9.39 20.26
N LEU A 324 -12.41 -9.24 21.57
CA LEU A 324 -12.19 -7.94 22.20
C LEU A 324 -10.75 -7.44 21.99
N VAL A 325 -9.76 -8.34 22.03
CA VAL A 325 -8.34 -8.01 21.84
C VAL A 325 -8.10 -7.14 20.59
N PRO A 326 -8.51 -7.53 19.37
CA PRO A 326 -8.20 -6.74 18.18
C PRO A 326 -8.92 -5.38 18.16
N LEU A 327 -10.05 -5.22 18.87
CA LEU A 327 -10.68 -3.91 19.06
C LEU A 327 -9.85 -2.99 19.95
N PHE A 328 -9.38 -3.49 21.09
CA PHE A 328 -8.53 -2.70 21.99
C PHE A 328 -7.20 -2.33 21.35
N LEU A 329 -6.63 -3.22 20.52
CA LEU A 329 -5.40 -2.93 19.80
C LEU A 329 -5.52 -1.73 18.84
N LEU A 330 -6.73 -1.37 18.38
CA LEU A 330 -6.95 -0.15 17.58
C LEU A 330 -6.65 1.15 18.32
N ALA A 331 -6.52 1.11 19.65
CA ALA A 331 -6.07 2.27 20.41
C ALA A 331 -4.58 2.56 20.20
N LEU A 332 -3.75 1.55 19.88
CA LEU A 332 -2.30 1.70 19.76
C LEU A 332 -1.87 2.69 18.66
N PRO A 333 -2.44 2.64 17.44
CA PRO A 333 -2.09 3.63 16.41
C PRO A 333 -2.44 5.06 16.82
N LEU A 334 -3.56 5.25 17.53
CA LEU A 334 -3.98 6.57 18.02
C LEU A 334 -3.03 7.08 19.11
N ILE A 335 -2.65 6.23 20.06
CA ILE A 335 -1.71 6.58 21.13
C ILE A 335 -0.35 6.94 20.52
N THR A 336 0.15 6.12 19.60
CA THR A 336 1.43 6.37 18.89
C THR A 336 1.42 7.70 18.14
N ALA A 337 0.29 8.05 17.51
CA ALA A 337 0.13 9.32 16.82
C ALA A 337 0.14 10.52 17.79
N LEU A 338 -0.56 10.39 18.92
CA LEU A 338 -0.60 11.41 19.97
C LEU A 338 0.78 11.63 20.61
N GLU A 339 1.53 10.54 20.85
CA GLU A 339 2.89 10.61 21.36
C GLU A 339 3.82 11.34 20.38
N ALA A 340 3.76 10.99 19.09
CA ALA A 340 4.53 11.64 18.04
C ALA A 340 4.19 13.14 17.91
N TYR A 341 2.91 13.50 18.01
CA TYR A 341 2.47 14.90 18.01
C TYR A 341 2.99 15.66 19.23
N SER A 342 2.82 15.10 20.44
CA SER A 342 3.22 15.74 21.70
C SER A 342 4.74 15.90 21.84
N THR A 343 5.52 14.94 21.37
CA THR A 343 6.98 15.03 21.37
C THR A 343 7.46 16.14 20.45
N ALA A 344 6.78 16.31 19.31
CA ALA A 344 7.11 17.35 18.34
C ALA A 344 6.67 18.75 18.80
N THR A 345 5.65 18.88 19.67
CA THR A 345 5.30 20.16 20.31
C THR A 345 6.26 20.54 21.43
N ALA A 346 6.73 19.57 22.23
CA ALA A 346 7.69 19.80 23.30
C ALA A 346 9.01 20.40 22.77
N TYR A 347 9.51 19.93 21.63
CA TYR A 347 10.78 20.40 21.04
C TYR A 347 10.71 21.85 20.53
N ASN A 348 9.54 22.30 20.07
CA ASN A 348 9.33 23.67 19.57
C ASN A 348 9.16 24.70 20.70
N GLY A 349 8.99 24.25 21.95
CA GLY A 349 8.87 25.12 23.13
C GLY A 349 10.20 25.49 23.80
N VAL A 350 11.33 24.91 23.37
CA VAL A 350 12.65 25.13 23.97
C VAL A 350 13.36 26.31 23.26
N PRO A 351 13.74 27.38 23.98
CA PRO A 351 14.51 28.48 23.41
C PRO A 351 15.86 28.00 22.85
N PRO A 352 16.39 28.61 21.75
CA PRO A 352 17.65 28.17 21.13
C PRO A 352 18.85 28.14 22.08
N GLN A 353 18.83 28.91 23.17
CA GLN A 353 19.92 28.98 24.15
C GLN A 353 20.01 27.73 25.05
N ASP A 354 18.90 27.02 25.29
CA ASP A 354 18.91 25.80 26.12
C ASP A 354 19.24 24.53 25.31
N LEU A 355 19.25 24.64 23.97
CA LEU A 355 19.52 23.52 23.07
C LEU A 355 21.03 23.23 22.95
N GLU A 356 21.89 24.24 23.04
CA GLU A 356 23.36 24.04 23.11
C GLU A 356 23.77 23.38 24.42
N ASP A 357 23.13 23.71 25.54
CA ASP A 357 23.41 23.08 26.84
C ASP A 357 22.88 21.64 26.93
N ALA A 358 21.72 21.34 26.32
CA ALA A 358 21.17 19.98 26.27
C ALA A 358 21.95 19.04 25.33
N ILE A 359 22.40 19.53 24.17
CA ILE A 359 23.25 18.77 23.24
C ILE A 359 24.63 18.52 23.85
N SER A 360 25.16 19.49 24.61
CA SER A 360 26.44 19.34 25.33
C SER A 360 26.36 18.28 26.44
N LEU A 361 25.22 18.18 27.14
CA LEU A 361 25.01 17.17 28.19
C LEU A 361 24.89 15.74 27.62
N HIS A 362 24.17 15.57 26.50
CA HIS A 362 23.98 14.25 25.87
C HIS A 362 25.27 13.72 25.19
N THR A 363 26.15 14.61 24.74
CA THR A 363 27.45 14.26 24.14
C THR A 363 28.50 13.89 25.21
N LEU A 364 28.31 14.31 26.46
CA LEU A 364 29.16 13.93 27.60
C LEU A 364 28.80 12.54 28.17
N GLU A 365 27.52 12.18 28.22
CA GLU A 365 27.10 10.83 28.68
C GLU A 365 27.45 9.72 27.69
N THR A 366 27.46 10.00 26.38
CA THR A 366 27.84 9.01 25.36
C THR A 366 29.36 8.76 25.30
N ASN A 367 30.19 9.73 25.71
CA ASN A 367 31.65 9.57 25.73
C ASN A 367 32.21 9.05 27.07
N ALA A 368 31.40 8.98 28.13
CA ALA A 368 31.82 8.47 29.44
C ALA A 368 31.79 6.93 29.56
N SER A 369 31.11 6.22 28.65
CA SER A 369 31.01 4.75 28.67
C SER A 369 32.11 4.02 27.88
N ASP A 370 33.00 4.72 27.16
CA ASP A 370 33.99 4.08 26.28
C ASP A 370 35.45 4.37 26.63
N ARG A 371 35.74 4.65 27.91
CA ARG A 371 37.12 4.84 28.39
C ARG A 371 37.36 4.12 29.72
N ARG A 372 37.56 2.80 29.62
CA ARG A 372 38.55 2.12 30.48
C ARG A 372 39.60 1.51 29.57
N ASP A 373 40.83 1.62 30.06
CA ASP A 373 42.08 1.06 29.52
C ASP A 373 42.72 1.85 28.37
N LEU A 374 43.66 2.73 28.72
CA LEU A 374 45.09 2.56 28.41
C LEU A 374 45.91 3.77 28.92
N LEU A 375 47.03 3.46 29.57
CA LEU A 375 48.03 4.39 30.14
C LEU A 375 48.79 5.20 29.07
N PRO A 376 49.49 6.29 29.45
CA PRO A 376 50.14 7.23 28.54
C PRO A 376 51.63 6.93 28.33
N THR A 377 52.14 7.33 27.16
CA THR A 377 53.57 7.60 26.98
C THR A 377 53.77 8.90 26.19
N SER A 378 54.82 9.60 26.62
CA SER A 378 55.20 10.99 26.40
C SER A 378 55.97 11.28 25.10
N HIS A 379 56.01 12.58 24.77
CA HIS A 379 57.08 13.41 24.15
C HIS A 379 56.57 14.24 22.96
N ALA A 380 56.46 15.58 23.11
CA ALA A 380 57.43 16.63 22.69
C ALA A 380 57.51 16.76 21.15
N SER A 381 57.49 17.91 20.47
CA SER A 381 57.80 19.32 20.73
C SER A 381 57.40 20.13 19.46
N GLY A 382 57.23 21.46 19.52
CA GLY A 382 57.43 22.32 18.33
C GLY A 382 56.42 23.45 18.06
N SER A 383 56.56 24.57 18.79
CA SER A 383 56.56 25.99 18.33
C SER A 383 55.75 26.49 17.10
N GLN A 384 54.76 27.36 17.39
CA GLN A 384 54.41 28.74 16.89
C GLN A 384 55.34 29.47 15.85
N PRO A 385 54.99 30.68 15.30
CA PRO A 385 53.68 31.34 15.01
C PRO A 385 53.64 32.27 13.73
N LEU A 386 52.46 32.90 13.49
CA LEU A 386 52.15 34.27 12.96
C LEU A 386 52.70 34.85 11.63
N GLY A 387 51.82 35.61 10.94
CA GLY A 387 52.14 36.79 10.10
C GLY A 387 51.43 36.81 8.73
N GLN A 388 50.39 37.62 8.51
CA GLN A 388 50.39 39.03 8.06
C GLN A 388 49.90 39.18 6.59
N ALA A 389 48.77 39.89 6.41
CA ALA A 389 48.39 40.62 5.18
C ALA A 389 48.93 42.08 5.28
N PRO A 390 48.64 43.05 4.37
CA PRO A 390 48.02 43.03 3.03
C PRO A 390 48.82 43.86 1.97
N GLY A 391 48.35 43.89 0.71
CA GLY A 391 48.91 44.78 -0.33
C GLY A 391 47.88 45.21 -1.39
N ASN A 392 47.64 46.52 -1.45
CA ASN A 392 46.80 47.27 -2.40
C ASN A 392 47.26 47.17 -3.87
N GLN A 393 46.31 47.28 -4.84
CA GLN A 393 46.24 48.38 -5.83
C GLN A 393 45.15 48.17 -6.92
N SER A 394 44.14 49.06 -6.89
CA SER A 394 43.58 49.91 -7.98
C SER A 394 43.00 49.35 -9.31
N PRO A 395 42.09 50.14 -9.96
CA PRO A 395 40.89 49.62 -10.61
C PRO A 395 40.94 49.67 -12.15
N SER A 396 40.22 48.76 -12.81
CA SER A 396 39.96 48.84 -14.25
C SER A 396 38.50 48.53 -14.58
N GLU A 397 37.90 49.49 -15.27
CA GLU A 397 36.85 49.43 -16.29
C GLU A 397 35.52 48.73 -16.01
N VAL A 398 34.49 49.58 -15.96
CA VAL A 398 33.07 49.30 -16.07
C VAL A 398 32.70 48.93 -17.52
N PRO A 399 32.04 47.80 -17.77
CA PRO A 399 31.32 47.56 -19.01
C PRO A 399 29.84 47.93 -18.85
N THR A 400 29.39 48.81 -19.73
CA THR A 400 28.00 49.27 -19.90
C THR A 400 27.05 48.11 -20.22
N VAL A 401 26.04 47.90 -19.38
CA VAL A 401 24.96 46.91 -19.57
C VAL A 401 23.81 47.57 -20.35
N PRO A 402 23.29 46.96 -21.44
CA PRO A 402 22.13 47.47 -22.16
C PRO A 402 20.82 47.25 -21.38
N PRO A 403 19.72 47.97 -21.71
CA PRO A 403 18.53 48.06 -20.87
C PRO A 403 17.82 46.71 -20.75
N MET A 404 17.41 46.42 -19.52
CA MET A 404 16.62 45.26 -19.11
C MET A 404 15.20 45.41 -19.68
N GLU A 405 14.82 44.53 -20.60
CA GLU A 405 13.43 44.34 -21.03
C GLU A 405 12.59 43.84 -19.83
N GLU A 406 11.48 44.54 -19.61
CA GLU A 406 10.45 44.25 -18.62
C GLU A 406 9.84 42.86 -18.90
N PRO A 407 9.80 41.92 -17.93
CA PRO A 407 9.18 40.63 -18.17
C PRO A 407 7.67 40.83 -18.25
N ASP A 408 7.15 40.65 -19.48
CA ASP A 408 5.75 40.46 -19.81
C ASP A 408 5.02 39.66 -18.72
N GLN A 409 3.93 40.24 -18.22
CA GLN A 409 2.98 39.54 -17.37
C GLN A 409 2.44 38.32 -18.11
N LEU A 410 2.85 37.13 -17.67
CA LEU A 410 2.29 35.86 -18.13
C LEU A 410 0.79 35.83 -17.78
N PRO A 411 -0.12 35.59 -18.74
CA PRO A 411 -1.54 35.72 -18.52
C PRO A 411 -2.09 34.66 -17.56
N GLN A 412 -3.15 35.06 -16.83
CA GLN A 412 -4.10 34.33 -15.96
C GLN A 412 -4.69 33.00 -16.51
N ALA A 413 -3.99 32.27 -17.37
CA ALA A 413 -4.45 31.05 -18.02
C ALA A 413 -4.36 29.77 -17.17
N SER A 414 -3.90 29.85 -15.91
CA SER A 414 -3.74 28.64 -15.07
C SER A 414 -5.03 28.20 -14.36
N GLU A 415 -5.84 29.15 -13.86
CA GLU A 415 -7.02 28.84 -13.02
C GLU A 415 -8.19 28.21 -13.79
N THR A 416 -8.40 28.60 -15.05
CA THR A 416 -9.45 28.01 -15.92
C THR A 416 -9.12 26.58 -16.33
N SER A 417 -7.83 26.22 -16.40
CA SER A 417 -7.39 24.87 -16.78
C SER A 417 -7.50 23.85 -15.64
N ALA A 418 -7.28 24.30 -14.41
CA ALA A 418 -7.43 23.53 -13.18
C ALA A 418 -8.86 23.02 -12.97
N SER A 419 -9.84 23.93 -13.09
CA SER A 419 -11.26 23.62 -12.88
C SER A 419 -11.78 22.61 -13.90
N LEU A 420 -11.34 22.71 -15.16
CA LEU A 420 -11.69 21.76 -16.22
C LEU A 420 -11.12 20.36 -15.95
N LEU A 421 -9.95 20.28 -15.33
CA LEU A 421 -9.25 19.02 -15.07
C LEU A 421 -9.85 18.28 -13.87
N LEU A 422 -10.20 19.00 -12.80
CA LEU A 422 -11.04 18.49 -11.71
C LEU A 422 -12.42 18.02 -12.22
N LEU A 423 -13.01 18.74 -13.18
CA LEU A 423 -14.27 18.36 -13.82
C LEU A 423 -14.17 17.02 -14.57
N LEU A 424 -12.99 16.63 -15.06
CA LEU A 424 -12.75 15.33 -15.71
C LEU A 424 -12.41 14.21 -14.72
N LEU A 425 -11.69 14.53 -13.65
CA LEU A 425 -11.26 13.52 -12.68
C LEU A 425 -12.40 13.01 -11.79
N VAL A 426 -13.32 13.89 -11.37
CA VAL A 426 -14.48 13.50 -10.56
C VAL A 426 -15.37 12.45 -11.25
N PRO A 427 -15.83 12.63 -12.50
CA PRO A 427 -16.62 11.60 -13.19
C PRO A 427 -15.82 10.33 -13.45
N TYR A 428 -14.50 10.42 -13.67
CA TYR A 428 -13.64 9.24 -13.76
C TYR A 428 -13.62 8.47 -12.44
N ALA A 429 -13.39 9.14 -11.32
CA ALA A 429 -13.39 8.54 -9.99
C ALA A 429 -14.76 7.90 -9.67
N ALA A 430 -15.85 8.61 -9.96
CA ALA A 430 -17.21 8.09 -9.79
C ALA A 430 -17.47 6.86 -10.68
N GLY A 431 -17.03 6.90 -11.94
CA GLY A 431 -17.08 5.77 -12.87
C GLY A 431 -16.28 4.57 -12.37
N LEU A 432 -15.12 4.80 -11.77
CA LEU A 432 -14.28 3.77 -11.17
C LEU A 432 -14.95 3.16 -9.92
N MET A 433 -15.60 3.97 -9.08
CA MET A 433 -16.36 3.45 -7.93
C MET A 433 -17.58 2.65 -8.38
N LEU A 434 -18.31 3.14 -9.40
CA LEU A 434 -19.42 2.40 -10.00
C LEU A 434 -18.93 1.07 -10.58
N TRP A 435 -17.77 1.07 -11.24
CA TRP A 435 -17.14 -0.14 -11.74
C TRP A 435 -16.78 -1.10 -10.61
N ALA A 436 -16.27 -0.62 -9.47
CA ALA A 436 -16.04 -1.43 -8.27
C ALA A 436 -17.32 -2.11 -7.77
N LEU A 437 -18.45 -1.38 -7.74
CA LEU A 437 -19.75 -1.92 -7.31
C LEU A 437 -20.29 -2.98 -8.27
N ILE A 438 -20.19 -2.73 -9.58
CA ILE A 438 -20.55 -3.71 -10.61
C ILE A 438 -19.70 -4.98 -10.45
N PHE A 439 -18.39 -4.80 -10.25
CA PHE A 439 -17.44 -5.90 -10.13
C PHE A 439 -17.59 -6.69 -8.83
N ALA A 440 -18.07 -6.06 -7.77
CA ALA A 440 -18.49 -6.70 -6.52
C ALA A 440 -19.85 -7.40 -6.60
N ASP A 441 -20.47 -7.48 -7.78
CA ASP A 441 -21.77 -8.14 -8.05
C ASP A 441 -22.97 -7.46 -7.35
N VAL A 442 -22.81 -6.23 -6.87
CA VAL A 442 -23.88 -5.46 -6.20
C VAL A 442 -25.01 -5.09 -7.16
N ILE A 443 -24.68 -4.89 -8.44
CA ILE A 443 -25.63 -4.54 -9.49
C ILE A 443 -25.85 -5.77 -10.38
N PRO A 444 -26.95 -6.52 -10.20
CA PRO A 444 -27.17 -7.74 -10.96
C PRO A 444 -27.25 -7.46 -12.47
N HIS A 445 -26.81 -8.41 -13.28
CA HIS A 445 -26.77 -8.35 -14.75
C HIS A 445 -25.87 -7.27 -15.38
N SER A 446 -25.21 -6.42 -14.59
CA SER A 446 -24.28 -5.41 -15.10
C SER A 446 -22.87 -5.94 -15.40
N PHE A 447 -22.60 -7.21 -15.12
CA PHE A 447 -21.29 -7.84 -15.32
C PHE A 447 -20.73 -7.69 -16.75
N PHE A 448 -21.57 -7.84 -17.78
CA PHE A 448 -21.13 -7.69 -19.17
C PHE A 448 -20.67 -6.26 -19.50
N LEU A 449 -21.23 -5.25 -18.82
CA LEU A 449 -20.74 -3.87 -18.93
C LEU A 449 -19.35 -3.72 -18.31
N SER A 450 -19.07 -4.45 -17.23
CA SER A 450 -17.72 -4.50 -16.62
C SER A 450 -16.71 -5.19 -17.54
N ILE A 451 -17.06 -6.32 -18.17
CA ILE A 451 -16.20 -6.93 -19.20
C ILE A 451 -15.95 -5.93 -20.32
N ALA A 452 -16.99 -5.29 -20.87
CA ALA A 452 -16.82 -4.35 -21.98
C ALA A 452 -15.93 -3.16 -21.59
N ALA A 453 -16.19 -2.55 -20.42
CA ALA A 453 -15.39 -1.45 -19.89
C ALA A 453 -13.94 -1.86 -19.65
N TRP A 454 -13.72 -3.03 -19.07
CA TRP A 454 -12.38 -3.54 -18.83
C TRP A 454 -11.69 -3.96 -20.12
N VAL A 455 -12.37 -4.55 -21.09
CA VAL A 455 -11.78 -4.85 -22.41
C VAL A 455 -11.38 -3.55 -23.10
N VAL A 456 -12.18 -2.48 -23.02
CA VAL A 456 -11.79 -1.16 -23.54
C VAL A 456 -10.59 -0.60 -22.78
N ALA A 457 -10.62 -0.60 -21.45
CA ALA A 457 -9.50 -0.13 -20.62
C ALA A 457 -8.24 -0.99 -20.81
N PHE A 458 -8.39 -2.30 -20.93
CA PHE A 458 -7.34 -3.27 -21.22
C PHE A 458 -6.81 -3.04 -22.62
N LEU A 459 -7.62 -2.89 -23.66
CA LEU A 459 -7.14 -2.58 -25.00
C LEU A 459 -6.37 -1.24 -25.05
N ILE A 460 -6.77 -0.26 -24.24
CA ILE A 460 -6.03 0.99 -24.03
C ILE A 460 -4.71 0.75 -23.27
N GLU A 461 -4.69 -0.16 -22.29
CA GLU A 461 -3.54 -0.49 -21.42
C GLU A 461 -2.73 -1.73 -21.86
N VAL A 462 -3.08 -2.44 -22.93
CA VAL A 462 -2.46 -3.72 -23.37
C VAL A 462 -1.06 -3.49 -23.91
N ALA A 463 -0.82 -2.32 -24.50
CA ALA A 463 0.51 -1.82 -24.80
C ALA A 463 1.38 -1.66 -23.54
N SER A 464 0.73 -1.40 -22.39
CA SER A 464 1.34 -1.32 -21.06
C SER A 464 1.49 -2.69 -20.40
N PHE A 465 0.58 -3.66 -20.62
CA PHE A 465 0.54 -4.96 -19.94
C PHE A 465 1.73 -5.89 -20.25
N ARG A 466 2.11 -6.03 -21.53
CA ARG A 466 3.28 -6.85 -21.92
C ARG A 466 4.58 -6.27 -21.36
N SER A 467 4.66 -4.94 -21.30
CA SER A 467 5.77 -4.30 -20.63
C SER A 467 5.69 -4.46 -19.12
N TRP A 468 4.53 -4.25 -18.52
CA TRP A 468 4.30 -4.45 -17.10
C TRP A 468 4.77 -5.84 -16.67
N PHE A 469 4.45 -6.91 -17.40
CA PHE A 469 4.96 -8.25 -17.07
C PHE A 469 6.50 -8.32 -17.10
N THR A 470 7.13 -7.69 -18.11
CA THR A 470 8.58 -7.62 -18.24
C THR A 470 9.21 -6.75 -17.13
N ILE A 471 8.54 -5.66 -16.75
CA ILE A 471 8.91 -4.75 -15.68
C ILE A 471 8.80 -5.45 -14.34
N VAL A 472 7.68 -6.11 -14.07
CA VAL A 472 7.43 -6.87 -12.84
C VAL A 472 8.48 -7.96 -12.71
N LEU A 473 8.73 -8.75 -13.75
CA LEU A 473 9.71 -9.82 -13.71
C LEU A 473 11.13 -9.26 -13.47
N THR A 474 11.54 -8.20 -14.19
CA THR A 474 12.86 -7.58 -13.99
C THR A 474 12.99 -6.92 -12.63
N SER A 475 11.94 -6.28 -12.13
CA SER A 475 11.93 -5.60 -10.83
C SER A 475 11.89 -6.59 -9.67
N ILE A 476 11.15 -7.69 -9.81
CA ILE A 476 11.19 -8.82 -8.88
C ILE A 476 12.61 -9.39 -8.87
N CYS A 477 13.23 -9.60 -10.03
CA CYS A 477 14.63 -10.07 -10.09
C CYS A 477 15.60 -9.09 -9.42
N GLU A 478 15.45 -7.78 -9.59
CA GLU A 478 16.29 -6.78 -8.91
C GLU A 478 16.03 -6.75 -7.40
N VAL A 479 14.78 -6.77 -6.97
CA VAL A 479 14.41 -6.83 -5.54
C VAL A 479 14.95 -8.12 -4.93
N VAL A 480 14.78 -9.27 -5.58
CA VAL A 480 15.32 -10.57 -5.15
C VAL A 480 16.85 -10.55 -5.12
N ARG A 481 17.51 -9.90 -6.08
CA ARG A 481 18.97 -9.73 -6.09
C ARG A 481 19.44 -8.89 -4.90
N GLU A 482 18.85 -7.72 -4.68
CA GLU A 482 19.17 -6.87 -3.53
C GLU A 482 18.86 -7.58 -2.20
N TRP A 483 17.78 -8.36 -2.15
CA TRP A 483 17.45 -9.22 -1.02
C TRP A 483 18.52 -10.29 -0.78
N TYR A 484 18.93 -11.00 -1.82
CA TYR A 484 19.98 -12.01 -1.73
C TYR A 484 21.28 -11.39 -1.20
N LEU A 485 21.66 -10.21 -1.70
CA LEU A 485 22.84 -9.48 -1.24
C LEU A 485 22.70 -8.98 0.20
N ALA A 486 21.51 -8.56 0.62
CA ALA A 486 21.25 -8.13 2.00
C ALA A 486 21.28 -9.33 2.97
N MET A 487 20.64 -10.44 2.60
CA MET A 487 20.65 -11.69 3.38
C MET A 487 22.04 -12.29 3.48
N SER A 488 22.81 -12.31 2.38
CA SER A 488 24.22 -12.74 2.38
C SER A 488 25.04 -11.95 3.39
N ARG A 489 24.89 -10.61 3.42
CA ARG A 489 25.61 -9.76 4.39
C ARG A 489 25.22 -10.02 5.85
N ILE A 490 23.95 -10.35 6.11
CA ILE A 490 23.47 -10.73 7.45
C ILE A 490 24.05 -12.09 7.86
N PHE A 491 24.01 -13.09 6.96
CA PHE A 491 24.61 -14.40 7.19
C PHE A 491 26.14 -14.33 7.38
N ASP A 492 26.84 -13.49 6.63
CA ASP A 492 28.28 -13.27 6.78
C ASP A 492 28.63 -12.59 8.13
N CYS A 493 27.79 -11.69 8.63
CA CYS A 493 27.94 -11.12 9.98
C CYS A 493 27.69 -12.17 11.08
N CYS A 494 26.69 -13.02 10.93
CA CYS A 494 26.42 -14.10 11.89
C CYS A 494 27.52 -15.19 11.87
N SER A 495 28.06 -15.51 10.70
CA SER A 495 29.17 -16.47 10.55
C SER A 495 30.46 -16.00 11.20
N LYS A 496 30.80 -14.70 11.09
CA LYS A 496 31.98 -14.12 11.75
C LYS A 496 31.89 -14.08 13.28
N HIS A 497 30.68 -14.11 13.85
CA HIS A 497 30.50 -14.16 15.31
C HIS A 497 30.52 -15.59 15.89
N SER A 498 30.35 -16.63 15.06
CA SER A 498 30.40 -18.03 15.49
C SER A 498 31.80 -18.66 15.40
N GLY A 499 32.82 -17.93 14.92
CA GLY A 499 34.21 -18.39 14.79
C GLY A 499 35.14 -18.03 15.96
N HIS A 500 34.60 -17.43 17.02
CA HIS A 500 35.29 -17.23 18.30
C HIS A 500 34.48 -17.88 19.41
N GLY A 501 34.58 -19.20 19.47
CA GLY A 501 34.17 -20.06 20.58
C GLY A 501 35.18 -21.16 20.71
#